data_AF-A0A7J9ASI7-F1
#
_entry.id   AF-A0A7J9ASI7-F1
#
_cell.length_a   1.000
_cell.length_b   1.000
_cell.length_c   1.000
_cell.angle_alpha   90.00
_cell.angle_beta   90.00
_cell.angle_gamma   90.00
#
_symmetry.space_group_name_H-M   'P 1'
#
loop_
_entity.id
_entity.type
_entity.pdbx_description
1 polymer ?
#
loop_
_entity_poly.entity_id
_entity_poly.type
_entity_poly.pdbx_seq_one_letter_code
_entity_poly.pdbx_strand_id
1 'polypeptide(L)'
;MEQLVSSRYYLLLTFIFIIMYVLSLVPIVKSGDAEALLALKSTIDPFNSLQWQSSTNLCSWQGVKECKDGRVTKLVLEHLNLTGSLNGTSLNLLDQLRVLSFKGNSISGQIPNLSGLVNLKIIYLDNNKFNGEFPESLPGLHRLKIIVLSGNQINGEIPFSLLKLKRLYTLYLQNNELKGPIPPLNQTSLRFFNVSNNQLYGQIPVTPSLVRFNTSSFLGNAGLCGEQVKKPCPGTGTEPVLPSLNRKSNKKTKLIIIVVAASVGGLLLLFLLCFLCFIFIKRKNKSTNEVKRNKGVVEAEGVEAGDGGNGGGDGGRGGGGGFWESEGVGSLVFVGAGDQQFSYSLEDLLKASAETLGRGTMGSTYKAVMESGFIVTVKRLKDASYPRSEEFRRHVELIGRLRHPNLVPLRAYFQAKEERLLVYDYFPNGSLFSLIHGMLSVTQSFIISIIYVFMC
;
A
#
# COMPACT_ATOMS: atom_id res chain seq x y z
N MET A 1 -7.00 30.36 65.53
CA MET A 1 -7.96 30.09 64.43
C MET A 1 -7.37 30.40 63.05
N GLU A 2 -6.49 31.40 62.90
CA GLU A 2 -5.93 31.80 61.59
C GLU A 2 -4.98 30.76 60.93
N GLN A 3 -4.20 29.99 61.70
CA GLN A 3 -3.29 28.98 61.13
C GLN A 3 -4.01 27.79 60.46
N LEU A 4 -5.22 27.45 60.90
CA LEU A 4 -6.02 26.37 60.30
C LEU A 4 -6.67 26.78 58.97
N VAL A 5 -6.92 28.08 58.78
CA VAL A 5 -7.50 28.62 57.53
C VAL A 5 -6.45 28.62 56.42
N SER A 6 -5.21 29.00 56.75
CA SER A 6 -4.10 29.04 55.78
C SER A 6 -3.76 27.64 55.23
N SER A 7 -3.71 26.62 56.09
CA SER A 7 -3.40 25.23 55.67
C SER A 7 -4.42 24.64 54.68
N ARG A 8 -5.72 24.96 54.86
CA ARG A 8 -6.78 24.52 53.94
C ARG A 8 -6.68 25.17 52.56
N TYR A 9 -6.19 26.41 52.48
CA TYR A 9 -5.96 27.09 51.21
C TYR A 9 -4.80 26.48 50.42
N TYR A 10 -3.69 26.12 51.09
CA TYR A 10 -2.57 25.44 50.43
C TYR A 10 -2.94 24.04 49.93
N LEU A 11 -3.76 23.29 50.70
CA LEU A 11 -4.25 21.98 50.26
C LEU A 11 -5.18 22.10 49.04
N LEU A 12 -6.03 23.12 49.01
CA LEU A 12 -6.93 23.37 47.87
C LEU A 12 -6.15 23.79 46.62
N LEU A 13 -5.15 24.67 46.77
CA LEU A 13 -4.29 25.13 45.67
C LEU A 13 -3.45 24.00 45.09
N THR A 14 -2.88 23.13 45.93
CA THR A 14 -2.12 21.95 45.48
C THR A 14 -3.03 20.94 44.78
N PHE A 15 -4.25 20.71 45.27
CA PHE A 15 -5.23 19.85 44.61
C PHE A 15 -5.67 20.40 43.24
N ILE A 16 -5.90 21.71 43.12
CA ILE A 16 -6.19 22.37 41.84
C ILE A 16 -5.01 22.27 40.88
N PHE A 17 -3.77 22.42 41.36
CA PHE A 17 -2.57 22.28 40.53
C PHE A 17 -2.37 20.84 40.05
N ILE A 18 -2.65 19.84 40.90
CA ILE A 18 -2.61 18.43 40.53
C ILE A 18 -3.73 18.11 39.52
N ILE A 19 -4.94 18.64 39.70
CA ILE A 19 -6.03 18.47 38.71
C ILE A 19 -5.66 19.12 37.38
N MET A 20 -5.11 20.34 37.38
CA MET A 20 -4.66 21.01 36.15
C MET A 20 -3.50 20.28 35.49
N TYR A 21 -2.57 19.74 36.27
CA TYR A 21 -1.45 18.92 35.78
C TYR A 21 -1.96 17.59 35.19
N VAL A 22 -2.88 16.89 35.87
CA VAL A 22 -3.53 15.67 35.38
C VAL A 22 -4.37 15.95 34.14
N LEU A 23 -5.11 17.06 34.08
CA LEU A 23 -5.84 17.50 32.88
C LEU A 23 -4.90 17.88 31.73
N SER A 24 -3.70 18.40 32.02
CA SER A 24 -2.67 18.68 31.00
C SER A 24 -1.95 17.42 30.49
N LEU A 25 -1.99 16.33 31.27
CA LEU A 25 -1.49 15.00 30.89
C LEU A 25 -2.53 14.18 30.12
N VAL A 26 -3.80 14.59 30.09
CA VAL A 26 -4.79 14.03 29.15
C VAL A 26 -4.52 14.65 27.78
N PRO A 27 -4.15 13.89 26.74
CA PRO A 27 -4.09 14.43 25.40
C PRO A 27 -5.51 14.79 24.96
N ILE A 28 -5.91 16.04 25.16
CA ILE A 28 -7.12 16.60 24.54
C ILE A 28 -6.74 16.94 23.10
N VAL A 29 -6.58 15.92 22.28
CA VAL A 29 -6.87 16.05 20.86
C VAL A 29 -8.30 15.53 20.72
N LYS A 30 -9.28 16.43 20.91
CA LYS A 30 -10.56 16.23 20.24
C LYS A 30 -10.24 16.31 18.75
N SER A 31 -10.00 15.15 18.18
CA SER A 31 -9.73 15.00 16.77
C SER A 31 -10.91 15.62 16.01
N GLY A 32 -10.66 16.70 15.25
CA GLY A 32 -11.65 17.29 14.36
C GLY A 32 -12.22 16.29 13.35
N ASP A 33 -11.64 15.09 13.27
CA ASP A 33 -12.15 13.96 12.51
C ASP A 33 -13.53 13.50 12.99
N ALA A 34 -13.86 13.62 14.29
CA ALA A 34 -15.18 13.24 14.80
C ALA A 34 -16.26 14.17 14.25
N GLU A 35 -16.04 15.48 14.32
CA GLU A 35 -16.92 16.48 13.72
C GLU A 35 -16.97 16.34 12.19
N ALA A 36 -15.83 16.08 11.54
CA ALA A 36 -15.76 15.83 10.11
C ALA A 36 -16.54 14.60 9.67
N LEU A 37 -16.47 13.50 10.42
CA LEU A 37 -17.25 12.28 10.16
C LEU A 37 -18.74 12.49 10.42
N LEU A 38 -19.13 13.23 11.46
CA LEU A 38 -20.54 13.57 11.69
C LEU A 38 -21.10 14.47 10.58
N ALA A 39 -20.31 15.44 10.11
CA ALA A 39 -20.64 16.28 8.98
C ALA A 39 -20.68 15.48 7.66
N LEU A 40 -19.81 14.49 7.49
CA LEU A 40 -19.88 13.57 6.36
C LEU A 40 -21.15 12.72 6.42
N LYS A 41 -21.46 12.14 7.60
CA LYS A 41 -22.63 11.30 7.85
C LYS A 41 -23.92 11.97 7.40
N SER A 42 -24.11 13.26 7.72
CA SER A 42 -25.31 14.00 7.33
C SER A 42 -25.53 14.06 5.82
N THR A 43 -24.47 13.86 5.03
CA THR A 43 -24.52 13.86 3.56
C THR A 43 -24.57 12.49 2.92
N ILE A 44 -23.94 11.47 3.52
CA ILE A 44 -23.85 10.10 2.95
C ILE A 44 -24.94 9.16 3.44
N ASP A 45 -25.53 9.43 4.61
CA ASP A 45 -26.45 8.52 5.31
C ASP A 45 -27.76 9.24 5.69
N PRO A 46 -28.58 9.65 4.71
CA PRO A 46 -29.84 10.36 4.97
C PRO A 46 -30.85 9.51 5.74
N PHE A 47 -30.72 8.19 5.71
CA PHE A 47 -31.57 7.24 6.44
C PHE A 47 -31.06 6.93 7.85
N ASN A 48 -29.96 7.55 8.28
CA ASN A 48 -29.40 7.43 9.63
C ASN A 48 -29.10 5.96 10.03
N SER A 49 -28.60 5.18 9.07
CA SER A 49 -28.18 3.78 9.25
C SER A 49 -26.93 3.66 10.14
N LEU A 50 -26.03 4.64 10.05
CA LEU A 50 -24.77 4.69 10.80
C LEU A 50 -25.02 5.19 12.22
N GLN A 51 -24.75 4.34 13.21
CA GLN A 51 -24.90 4.66 14.63
C GLN A 51 -23.71 5.47 15.19
N TRP A 52 -23.16 6.42 14.44
CA TRP A 52 -22.10 7.30 14.92
C TRP A 52 -22.64 8.33 15.89
N GLN A 53 -22.00 8.45 17.06
CA GLN A 53 -22.45 9.30 18.16
C GLN A 53 -21.26 10.02 18.81
N SER A 54 -21.41 11.31 19.11
CA SER A 54 -20.36 12.16 19.69
C SER A 54 -19.87 11.73 21.07
N SER A 55 -20.67 10.95 21.81
CA SER A 55 -20.34 10.45 23.15
C SER A 55 -19.45 9.21 23.15
N THR A 56 -19.28 8.55 22.00
CA THR A 56 -18.55 7.29 21.87
C THR A 56 -17.17 7.51 21.27
N ASN A 57 -16.24 6.58 21.53
CA ASN A 57 -14.90 6.66 20.97
C ASN A 57 -14.95 6.60 19.43
N LEU A 58 -14.49 7.65 18.76
CA LEU A 58 -14.40 7.79 17.30
C LEU A 58 -13.85 6.53 16.61
N CYS A 59 -12.82 5.92 17.20
CA CYS A 59 -12.11 4.78 16.61
C CYS A 59 -12.88 3.47 16.72
N SER A 60 -13.99 3.46 17.48
CA SER A 60 -14.92 2.35 17.56
C SER A 60 -16.13 2.49 16.63
N TRP A 61 -16.25 3.63 15.93
CA TRP A 61 -17.37 3.86 15.03
C TRP A 61 -17.37 2.86 13.88
N GLN A 62 -18.57 2.41 13.49
CA GLN A 62 -18.73 1.50 12.36
C GLN A 62 -18.03 2.06 11.13
N GLY A 63 -17.15 1.26 10.54
CA GLY A 63 -16.38 1.64 9.36
C GLY A 63 -15.09 2.41 9.62
N VAL A 64 -14.87 2.95 10.82
CA VAL A 64 -13.54 3.44 11.22
C VAL A 64 -12.68 2.23 11.57
N LYS A 65 -11.81 1.79 10.66
CA LYS A 65 -11.05 0.54 10.78
C LYS A 65 -9.68 0.71 11.41
N GLU A 66 -9.14 1.93 11.38
CA GLU A 66 -7.88 2.24 12.04
C GLU A 66 -7.82 3.72 12.39
N CYS A 67 -7.33 3.96 13.60
CA CYS A 67 -6.86 5.25 14.03
C CYS A 67 -5.38 5.17 14.36
N LYS A 68 -4.67 6.27 14.14
CA LYS A 68 -3.32 6.49 14.63
C LYS A 68 -3.29 7.80 15.40
N ASP A 69 -2.85 7.75 16.66
CA ASP A 69 -2.74 8.94 17.51
C ASP A 69 -4.07 9.72 17.62
N GLY A 70 -5.19 9.00 17.69
CA GLY A 70 -6.55 9.58 17.73
C GLY A 70 -7.08 10.11 16.39
N ARG A 71 -6.31 9.99 15.30
CA ARG A 71 -6.71 10.42 13.94
C ARG A 71 -7.09 9.24 13.06
N VAL A 72 -8.13 9.38 12.26
CA VAL A 72 -8.64 8.32 11.37
C VAL A 72 -7.68 8.12 10.21
N THR A 73 -7.14 6.90 10.07
CA THR A 73 -6.27 6.54 8.94
C THR A 73 -6.97 5.64 7.94
N LYS A 74 -8.06 4.96 8.32
CA LYS A 74 -8.79 4.03 7.46
C LYS A 74 -10.30 4.10 7.70
N LEU A 75 -11.03 4.56 6.69
CA LEU A 75 -12.48 4.62 6.67
C LEU A 75 -13.00 3.66 5.60
N VAL A 76 -13.80 2.68 6.01
CA VAL A 76 -14.31 1.58 5.19
C VAL A 76 -15.79 1.37 5.48
N LEU A 77 -16.64 1.94 4.62
CA LEU A 77 -18.10 1.89 4.70
C LEU A 77 -18.63 1.17 3.45
N GLU A 78 -18.47 -0.14 3.40
CA GLU A 78 -18.81 -0.96 2.23
C GLU A 78 -20.14 -1.68 2.44
N HIS A 79 -20.95 -1.78 1.39
CA HIS A 79 -22.18 -2.59 1.39
C HIS A 79 -23.20 -2.22 2.50
N LEU A 80 -23.37 -0.92 2.77
CA LEU A 80 -24.27 -0.40 3.82
C LEU A 80 -25.51 0.30 3.26
N ASN A 81 -25.79 0.16 1.96
CA ASN A 81 -26.90 0.81 1.26
C ASN A 81 -26.94 2.35 1.45
N LEU A 82 -25.79 3.00 1.60
CA LEU A 82 -25.70 4.46 1.70
C LEU A 82 -26.09 5.11 0.38
N THR A 83 -26.94 6.14 0.39
CA THR A 83 -27.53 6.73 -0.85
C THR A 83 -27.20 8.20 -1.10
N GLY A 84 -26.46 8.83 -0.18
CA GLY A 84 -26.18 10.26 -0.23
C GLY A 84 -25.11 10.68 -1.23
N SER A 85 -24.36 11.75 -0.92
CA SER A 85 -23.24 12.25 -1.74
C SER A 85 -22.01 12.57 -0.89
N LEU A 86 -20.83 12.52 -1.50
CA LEU A 86 -19.57 12.80 -0.78
C LEU A 86 -19.35 14.32 -0.66
N ASN A 87 -19.35 14.82 0.57
CA ASN A 87 -19.00 16.21 0.85
C ASN A 87 -17.47 16.39 0.97
N GLY A 88 -16.85 17.00 -0.05
CA GLY A 88 -15.40 17.24 -0.08
C GLY A 88 -14.88 18.10 1.08
N THR A 89 -15.66 19.10 1.53
CA THR A 89 -15.25 19.99 2.62
C THR A 89 -15.04 19.23 3.91
N SER A 90 -15.99 18.36 4.27
CA SER A 90 -15.91 17.54 5.48
C SER A 90 -14.86 16.44 5.33
N LEU A 91 -14.82 15.77 4.18
CA LEU A 91 -13.91 14.66 3.93
C LEU A 91 -12.44 15.11 3.96
N ASN A 92 -12.12 16.28 3.41
CA ASN A 92 -10.75 16.82 3.37
C ASN A 92 -10.18 17.18 4.76
N LEU A 93 -11.00 17.23 5.82
CA LEU A 93 -10.52 17.42 7.20
C LEU A 93 -9.82 16.16 7.74
N LEU A 94 -10.08 14.99 7.15
CA LEU A 94 -9.45 13.71 7.52
C LEU A 94 -8.05 13.59 6.89
N ASP A 95 -7.16 14.53 7.20
CA ASP A 95 -5.84 14.68 6.56
C ASP A 95 -4.88 13.48 6.78
N GLN A 96 -5.13 12.65 7.80
CA GLN A 96 -4.37 11.42 8.07
C GLN A 96 -4.90 10.20 7.32
N LEU A 97 -5.99 10.33 6.56
CA LEU A 97 -6.63 9.23 5.87
C LEU A 97 -5.70 8.62 4.81
N ARG A 98 -5.59 7.29 4.83
CA ARG A 98 -4.76 6.48 3.93
C ARG A 98 -5.60 5.54 3.08
N VAL A 99 -6.73 5.07 3.62
CA VAL A 99 -7.67 4.20 2.93
C VAL A 99 -9.07 4.80 3.07
N LEU A 100 -9.70 5.00 1.92
CA LEU A 100 -11.08 5.44 1.81
C LEU A 100 -11.83 4.40 0.99
N SER A 101 -12.85 3.78 1.57
CA SER A 101 -13.72 2.86 0.86
C SER A 101 -15.19 3.13 1.12
N PHE A 102 -15.93 3.25 0.03
CA PHE A 102 -17.38 3.31 -0.02
C PHE A 102 -17.95 2.27 -1.01
N LYS A 103 -17.18 1.22 -1.30
CA LYS A 103 -17.52 0.17 -2.27
C LYS A 103 -18.94 -0.39 -2.03
N GLY A 104 -19.68 -0.58 -3.12
CA GLY A 104 -20.95 -1.31 -3.10
C GLY A 104 -22.06 -0.61 -2.32
N ASN A 105 -22.18 0.72 -2.47
CA ASN A 105 -23.31 1.49 -1.94
C ASN A 105 -24.14 2.08 -3.11
N SER A 106 -24.99 3.06 -2.81
CA SER A 106 -25.78 3.82 -3.77
C SER A 106 -25.43 5.31 -3.72
N ILE A 107 -24.21 5.66 -3.34
CA ILE A 107 -23.75 7.05 -3.22
C ILE A 107 -23.70 7.65 -4.62
N SER A 108 -24.22 8.87 -4.75
CA SER A 108 -24.43 9.56 -6.01
C SER A 108 -23.75 10.93 -6.05
N GLY A 109 -23.79 11.56 -7.22
CA GLY A 109 -23.14 12.85 -7.48
C GLY A 109 -21.68 12.70 -7.91
N GLN A 110 -20.99 13.82 -8.01
CA GLN A 110 -19.60 13.84 -8.44
C GLN A 110 -18.65 13.44 -7.32
N ILE A 111 -17.53 12.79 -7.67
CA ILE A 111 -16.43 12.60 -6.71
C ILE A 111 -15.86 13.99 -6.41
N PRO A 112 -15.90 14.46 -5.15
CA PRO A 112 -15.52 15.82 -4.83
C PRO A 112 -14.00 16.01 -4.94
N ASN A 113 -13.53 17.25 -4.82
CA ASN A 113 -12.11 17.52 -4.70
C ASN A 113 -11.56 16.88 -3.41
N LEU A 114 -10.56 16.00 -3.55
CA LEU A 114 -9.92 15.25 -2.46
C LEU A 114 -8.50 15.76 -2.13
N SER A 115 -8.15 16.98 -2.52
CA SER A 115 -6.80 17.55 -2.36
C SER A 115 -6.31 17.61 -0.91
N GLY A 116 -7.22 17.66 0.08
CA GLY A 116 -6.87 17.64 1.51
C GLY A 116 -6.41 16.27 2.01
N LEU A 117 -6.75 15.19 1.30
CA LEU A 117 -6.37 13.82 1.65
C LEU A 117 -4.94 13.48 1.21
N VAL A 118 -3.96 14.30 1.61
CA VAL A 118 -2.56 14.23 1.16
C VAL A 118 -1.87 12.90 1.49
N ASN A 119 -2.39 12.15 2.45
CA ASN A 119 -1.89 10.85 2.87
C ASN A 119 -2.55 9.65 2.20
N LEU A 120 -3.54 9.89 1.33
CA LEU A 120 -4.35 8.84 0.72
C LEU A 120 -3.50 7.93 -0.16
N LYS A 121 -3.67 6.62 0.03
CA LYS A 121 -2.98 5.56 -0.72
C LYS A 121 -3.93 4.72 -1.54
N ILE A 122 -5.15 4.56 -1.06
CA ILE A 122 -6.13 3.60 -1.58
C ILE A 122 -7.50 4.27 -1.58
N ILE A 123 -8.16 4.23 -2.73
CA ILE A 123 -9.54 4.66 -2.89
C ILE A 123 -10.35 3.56 -3.60
N TYR A 124 -11.42 3.12 -2.94
CA TYR A 124 -12.41 2.18 -3.45
C TYR A 124 -13.79 2.86 -3.46
N LEU A 125 -14.26 3.24 -4.64
CA LEU A 125 -15.58 3.84 -4.85
C LEU A 125 -16.39 3.03 -5.86
N ASP A 126 -15.99 1.78 -6.11
CA ASP A 126 -16.67 0.93 -7.08
C ASP A 126 -18.09 0.56 -6.68
N ASN A 127 -18.90 0.23 -7.68
CA ASN A 127 -20.29 -0.20 -7.53
C ASN A 127 -21.12 0.82 -6.74
N ASN A 128 -21.19 2.05 -7.27
CA ASN A 128 -21.96 3.16 -6.74
C ASN A 128 -22.69 3.88 -7.89
N LYS A 129 -23.20 5.09 -7.65
CA LYS A 129 -23.86 5.95 -8.64
C LYS A 129 -23.09 7.26 -8.85
N PHE A 130 -21.75 7.22 -8.73
CA PHE A 130 -20.93 8.40 -8.96
C PHE A 130 -21.00 8.81 -10.44
N ASN A 131 -21.12 10.11 -10.69
CA ASN A 131 -21.23 10.67 -12.03
C ASN A 131 -20.26 11.85 -12.25
N GLY A 132 -20.32 12.47 -13.43
CA GLY A 132 -19.42 13.56 -13.81
C GLY A 132 -18.03 13.08 -14.17
N GLU A 133 -17.08 14.02 -14.23
CA GLU A 133 -15.74 13.76 -14.76
C GLU A 133 -14.79 13.12 -13.74
N PHE A 134 -13.69 12.55 -14.25
CA PHE A 134 -12.61 12.07 -13.41
C PHE A 134 -12.03 13.23 -12.56
N PRO A 135 -11.98 13.11 -11.22
CA PRO A 135 -11.59 14.22 -10.35
C PRO A 135 -10.12 14.64 -10.55
N GLU A 136 -9.91 15.89 -10.95
CA GLU A 136 -8.57 16.48 -11.23
C GLU A 136 -7.62 16.47 -10.02
N SER A 137 -8.17 16.35 -8.82
CA SER A 137 -7.41 16.30 -7.56
C SER A 137 -6.68 14.98 -7.34
N LEU A 138 -7.22 13.85 -7.82
CA LEU A 138 -6.63 12.51 -7.59
C LEU A 138 -5.19 12.41 -8.11
N PRO A 139 -4.86 12.89 -9.32
CA PRO A 139 -3.48 12.92 -9.81
C PRO A 139 -2.48 13.73 -8.96
N GLY A 140 -2.96 14.66 -8.12
CA GLY A 140 -2.14 15.41 -7.16
C GLY A 140 -1.79 14.63 -5.89
N LEU A 141 -2.52 13.55 -5.58
CA LEU A 141 -2.28 12.73 -4.39
C LEU A 141 -1.16 11.72 -4.64
N HIS A 142 0.09 12.18 -4.58
CA HIS A 142 1.30 11.42 -4.95
C HIS A 142 1.53 10.08 -4.22
N ARG A 143 0.80 9.83 -3.12
CA ARG A 143 0.87 8.59 -2.35
C ARG A 143 -0.11 7.52 -2.84
N LEU A 144 -1.04 7.86 -3.73
CA LEU A 144 -2.00 6.92 -4.30
C LEU A 144 -1.30 5.78 -5.04
N LYS A 145 -1.73 4.57 -4.70
CA LYS A 145 -1.33 3.30 -5.31
C LYS A 145 -2.52 2.58 -5.94
N ILE A 146 -3.70 2.69 -5.35
CA ILE A 146 -4.90 2.00 -5.81
C ILE A 146 -6.00 3.01 -6.06
N ILE A 147 -6.55 2.96 -7.28
CA ILE A 147 -7.75 3.70 -7.68
C ILE A 147 -8.71 2.68 -8.28
N VAL A 148 -9.85 2.46 -7.62
CA VAL A 148 -10.92 1.59 -8.09
C VAL A 148 -12.21 2.40 -8.12
N LEU A 149 -12.68 2.70 -9.33
CA LEU A 149 -13.88 3.49 -9.61
C LEU A 149 -14.86 2.73 -10.52
N SER A 150 -14.68 1.43 -10.69
CA SER A 150 -15.45 0.60 -11.61
C SER A 150 -16.93 0.50 -11.24
N GLY A 151 -17.83 0.38 -12.22
CA GLY A 151 -19.26 0.23 -11.96
C GLY A 151 -19.89 1.51 -11.40
N ASN A 152 -19.68 2.63 -12.09
CA ASN A 152 -20.26 3.94 -11.80
C ASN A 152 -20.76 4.57 -13.13
N GLN A 153 -21.20 5.83 -13.09
CA GLN A 153 -21.55 6.64 -14.27
C GLN A 153 -20.52 7.76 -14.54
N ILE A 154 -19.23 7.52 -14.29
CA ILE A 154 -18.17 8.50 -14.50
C ILE A 154 -17.96 8.70 -16.00
N ASN A 155 -17.96 9.95 -16.46
CA ASN A 155 -17.81 10.34 -17.86
C ASN A 155 -16.57 11.23 -18.06
N GLY A 156 -16.45 11.86 -19.23
CA GLY A 156 -15.28 12.66 -19.59
C GLY A 156 -14.06 11.78 -19.90
N GLU A 157 -12.87 12.38 -19.89
CA GLU A 157 -11.62 11.71 -20.28
C GLU A 157 -10.86 11.13 -19.09
N ILE A 158 -10.02 10.12 -19.34
CA ILE A 158 -8.99 9.70 -18.38
C ILE A 158 -7.83 10.72 -18.46
N PRO A 159 -7.59 11.53 -17.42
CA PRO A 159 -6.72 12.69 -17.57
C PRO A 159 -5.24 12.31 -17.70
N PHE A 160 -4.51 12.99 -18.60
CA PHE A 160 -3.07 12.81 -18.77
C PHE A 160 -2.27 13.06 -17.48
N SER A 161 -2.80 13.86 -16.56
CA SER A 161 -2.17 14.12 -15.26
C SER A 161 -2.00 12.85 -14.43
N LEU A 162 -2.76 11.76 -14.70
CA LEU A 162 -2.62 10.47 -14.03
C LEU A 162 -1.21 9.85 -14.20
N LEU A 163 -0.45 10.26 -15.22
CA LEU A 163 0.97 9.93 -15.38
C LEU A 163 1.87 10.43 -14.23
N LYS A 164 1.40 11.38 -13.41
CA LYS A 164 2.11 11.87 -12.21
C LYS A 164 2.14 10.85 -11.08
N LEU A 165 1.18 9.91 -11.03
CA LEU A 165 1.09 8.89 -9.99
C LEU A 165 2.09 7.75 -10.24
N LYS A 166 3.38 7.98 -10.03
CA LYS A 166 4.47 7.03 -10.35
C LYS A 166 4.40 5.69 -9.61
N ARG A 167 3.62 5.61 -8.52
CA ARG A 167 3.46 4.42 -7.68
C ARG A 167 2.12 3.72 -7.91
N LEU A 168 1.37 4.12 -8.94
CA LEU A 168 0.09 3.50 -9.26
C LEU A 168 0.29 2.01 -9.53
N TYR A 169 -0.48 1.20 -8.83
CA TYR A 169 -0.40 -0.25 -8.78
C TYR A 169 -1.68 -0.90 -9.32
N THR A 170 -2.84 -0.32 -8.96
CA THR A 170 -4.16 -0.74 -9.45
C THR A 170 -4.91 0.46 -10.02
N LEU A 171 -5.45 0.29 -11.22
CA LEU A 171 -6.37 1.24 -11.86
C LEU A 171 -7.55 0.48 -12.49
N TYR A 172 -8.69 0.51 -11.84
CA TYR A 172 -9.92 -0.12 -12.31
C TYR A 172 -10.98 0.95 -12.58
N LEU A 173 -11.34 1.07 -13.85
CA LEU A 173 -12.28 2.06 -14.39
C LEU A 173 -13.37 1.40 -15.25
N GLN A 174 -13.42 0.07 -15.29
CA GLN A 174 -14.39 -0.65 -16.11
C GLN A 174 -15.84 -0.36 -15.74
N ASN A 175 -16.75 -0.50 -16.69
CA ASN A 175 -18.18 -0.24 -16.51
C ASN A 175 -18.44 1.21 -16.04
N ASN A 176 -18.06 2.17 -16.88
CA ASN A 176 -18.30 3.60 -16.72
C ASN A 176 -18.67 4.21 -18.10
N GLU A 177 -18.77 5.53 -18.18
CA GLU A 177 -19.09 6.30 -19.39
C GLU A 177 -17.88 7.09 -19.91
N LEU A 178 -16.66 6.65 -19.60
CA LEU A 178 -15.43 7.35 -19.97
C LEU A 178 -15.23 7.40 -21.48
N LYS A 179 -14.79 8.54 -21.98
CA LYS A 179 -14.53 8.87 -23.39
C LYS A 179 -13.07 9.26 -23.58
N GLY A 180 -12.69 9.52 -24.83
CA GLY A 180 -11.34 9.98 -25.15
C GLY A 180 -10.32 8.85 -25.34
N PRO A 181 -9.06 9.21 -25.61
CA PRO A 181 -7.97 8.27 -25.73
C PRO A 181 -7.50 7.75 -24.37
N ILE A 182 -7.00 6.51 -24.35
CA ILE A 182 -6.27 6.01 -23.19
C ILE A 182 -4.94 6.78 -23.11
N PRO A 183 -4.61 7.44 -21.97
CA PRO A 183 -3.34 8.14 -21.85
C PRO A 183 -2.16 7.15 -21.88
N PRO A 184 -0.96 7.57 -22.32
CA PRO A 184 0.20 6.69 -22.45
C PRO A 184 0.82 6.38 -21.07
N LEU A 185 0.08 5.61 -20.26
CA LEU A 185 0.48 5.20 -18.92
C LEU A 185 1.83 4.47 -18.99
N ASN A 186 2.81 4.95 -18.25
CA ASN A 186 4.17 4.38 -18.22
C ASN A 186 4.62 4.05 -16.79
N GLN A 187 3.67 3.84 -15.89
CA GLN A 187 3.91 3.43 -14.52
C GLN A 187 4.31 1.96 -14.48
N THR A 188 5.61 1.69 -14.39
CA THR A 188 6.15 0.32 -14.32
C THR A 188 5.62 -0.47 -13.13
N SER A 189 5.16 0.18 -12.07
CA SER A 189 4.50 -0.41 -10.89
C SER A 189 3.09 -0.93 -11.13
N LEU A 190 2.41 -0.52 -12.22
CA LEU A 190 1.03 -0.93 -12.49
C LEU A 190 0.99 -2.45 -12.67
N ARG A 191 0.10 -3.14 -11.95
CA ARG A 191 -0.06 -4.61 -12.00
C ARG A 191 -1.49 -5.01 -12.32
N PHE A 192 -2.44 -4.16 -11.98
CA PHE A 192 -3.86 -4.39 -12.21
C PHE A 192 -4.44 -3.19 -12.95
N PHE A 193 -5.01 -3.45 -14.11
CA PHE A 193 -5.56 -2.42 -14.98
C PHE A 193 -6.79 -2.97 -15.69
N ASN A 194 -7.87 -2.20 -15.71
CA ASN A 194 -9.05 -2.53 -16.48
C ASN A 194 -9.84 -1.26 -16.82
N VAL A 195 -10.12 -1.06 -18.10
CA VAL A 195 -10.92 0.04 -18.65
C VAL A 195 -12.04 -0.47 -19.56
N SER A 196 -12.39 -1.76 -19.45
CA SER A 196 -13.41 -2.39 -20.28
C SER A 196 -14.79 -1.75 -20.10
N ASN A 197 -15.66 -1.88 -21.10
CA ASN A 197 -17.04 -1.41 -21.08
C ASN A 197 -17.12 0.09 -20.75
N ASN A 198 -16.50 0.90 -21.61
CA ASN A 198 -16.55 2.36 -21.62
C ASN A 198 -16.76 2.83 -23.07
N GLN A 199 -16.61 4.13 -23.32
CA GLN A 199 -16.74 4.77 -24.63
C GLN A 199 -15.38 5.29 -25.15
N LEU A 200 -14.28 4.63 -24.77
CA LEU A 200 -12.92 5.02 -25.13
C LEU A 200 -12.64 4.79 -26.63
N TYR A 201 -11.79 5.63 -27.21
CA TYR A 201 -11.45 5.56 -28.62
C TYR A 201 -9.98 5.85 -28.93
N GLY A 202 -9.56 5.53 -30.16
CA GLY A 202 -8.19 5.73 -30.63
C GLY A 202 -7.27 4.55 -30.36
N GLN A 203 -5.99 4.73 -30.68
CA GLN A 203 -4.99 3.68 -30.54
C GLN A 203 -4.64 3.46 -29.06
N ILE A 204 -4.65 2.19 -28.63
CA ILE A 204 -4.13 1.82 -27.31
C ILE A 204 -2.62 2.09 -27.29
N PRO A 205 -2.12 2.97 -26.39
CA PRO A 205 -0.71 3.32 -26.39
C PRO A 205 0.19 2.10 -26.12
N VAL A 206 1.22 1.95 -26.95
CA VAL A 206 2.23 0.88 -26.81
C VAL A 206 3.28 1.32 -25.80
N THR A 207 2.96 1.21 -24.52
CA THR A 207 3.89 1.47 -23.41
C THR A 207 4.29 0.17 -22.72
N PRO A 208 5.48 0.07 -22.08
CA PRO A 208 5.86 -1.08 -21.28
C PRO A 208 4.83 -1.45 -20.20
N SER A 209 4.02 -0.48 -19.78
CA SER A 209 3.00 -0.68 -18.76
C SER A 209 1.69 -1.23 -19.29
N LEU A 210 1.27 -0.86 -20.50
CA LEU A 210 -0.01 -1.27 -21.06
C LEU A 210 0.07 -2.56 -21.88
N VAL A 211 1.21 -2.84 -22.52
CA VAL A 211 1.40 -4.03 -23.39
C VAL A 211 1.26 -5.37 -22.68
N ARG A 212 1.40 -5.39 -21.34
CA ARG A 212 1.24 -6.60 -20.52
C ARG A 212 -0.21 -6.97 -20.21
N PHE A 213 -1.16 -6.07 -20.44
CA PHE A 213 -2.56 -6.31 -20.15
C PHE A 213 -3.24 -6.98 -21.33
N ASN A 214 -4.10 -7.94 -21.03
CA ASN A 214 -4.81 -8.75 -22.00
C ASN A 214 -5.98 -7.96 -22.65
N THR A 215 -6.52 -8.53 -23.74
CA THR A 215 -7.68 -7.97 -24.46
C THR A 215 -8.89 -7.72 -23.55
N SER A 216 -9.12 -8.54 -22.52
CA SER A 216 -10.27 -8.36 -21.62
C SER A 216 -10.22 -7.03 -20.85
N SER A 217 -9.03 -6.48 -20.61
CA SER A 217 -8.86 -5.18 -19.94
C SER A 217 -9.31 -3.98 -20.78
N PHE A 218 -9.57 -4.18 -22.07
CA PHE A 218 -9.93 -3.14 -23.04
C PHE A 218 -11.29 -3.39 -23.74
N LEU A 219 -11.89 -4.57 -23.52
CA LEU A 219 -13.10 -5.02 -24.20
C LEU A 219 -14.28 -4.05 -24.00
N GLY A 220 -15.26 -4.03 -24.91
CA GLY A 220 -16.45 -3.20 -24.75
C GLY A 220 -16.25 -1.72 -25.03
N ASN A 221 -15.08 -1.32 -25.56
CA ASN A 221 -14.82 0.03 -26.08
C ASN A 221 -14.75 -0.01 -27.61
N ALA A 222 -15.86 0.29 -28.28
CA ALA A 222 -15.97 0.15 -29.73
C ALA A 222 -14.98 1.02 -30.53
N GLY A 223 -14.54 2.15 -29.97
CA GLY A 223 -13.63 3.09 -30.63
C GLY A 223 -12.15 2.73 -30.52
N LEU A 224 -11.76 1.77 -29.68
CA LEU A 224 -10.36 1.40 -29.50
C LEU A 224 -9.83 0.59 -30.70
N CYS A 225 -8.53 0.72 -30.94
CA CYS A 225 -7.77 -0.05 -31.93
C CYS A 225 -6.33 -0.29 -31.43
N GLY A 226 -5.63 -1.26 -32.00
CA GLY A 226 -4.26 -1.66 -31.64
C GLY A 226 -4.11 -3.17 -31.42
N GLU A 227 -2.87 -3.60 -31.20
CA GLU A 227 -2.47 -5.00 -31.03
C GLU A 227 -3.23 -5.69 -29.90
N GLN A 228 -3.41 -5.00 -28.76
CA GLN A 228 -4.05 -5.57 -27.56
C GLN A 228 -5.51 -5.98 -27.81
N VAL A 229 -6.19 -5.35 -28.78
CA VAL A 229 -7.58 -5.67 -29.18
C VAL A 229 -7.66 -6.30 -30.56
N LYS A 230 -6.53 -6.62 -31.20
CA LYS A 230 -6.43 -7.23 -32.54
C LYS A 230 -7.26 -6.48 -33.60
N LYS A 231 -7.35 -5.15 -33.47
CA LYS A 231 -8.13 -4.30 -34.37
C LYS A 231 -7.23 -3.25 -35.02
N PRO A 232 -7.11 -3.21 -36.35
CA PRO A 232 -6.29 -2.21 -37.03
C PRO A 232 -6.85 -0.80 -36.79
N CYS A 233 -5.96 0.19 -36.69
CA CYS A 233 -6.36 1.58 -36.52
C CYS A 233 -6.65 2.21 -37.89
N PRO A 234 -7.75 2.97 -38.05
CA PRO A 234 -8.03 3.69 -39.29
C PRO A 234 -6.90 4.68 -39.58
N GLY A 235 -6.31 4.60 -40.79
CA GLY A 235 -5.20 5.47 -41.20
C GLY A 235 -3.84 4.79 -41.34
N THR A 236 -3.69 3.52 -40.94
CA THR A 236 -2.51 2.69 -41.28
C THR A 236 -2.74 1.92 -42.58
N GLY A 237 -3.18 2.63 -43.63
CA GLY A 237 -3.18 2.10 -44.99
C GLY A 237 -1.75 1.89 -45.44
N THR A 238 -1.42 0.64 -45.76
CA THR A 238 -0.15 0.21 -46.33
C THR A 238 0.08 0.87 -47.69
N GLU A 239 0.95 1.88 -47.77
CA GLU A 239 1.70 2.18 -48.99
C GLU A 239 3.08 1.51 -48.92
N PRO A 240 3.54 0.83 -49.99
CA PRO A 240 4.86 0.22 -50.01
C PRO A 240 5.93 1.30 -50.24
N VAL A 241 6.62 1.70 -49.18
CA VAL A 241 7.78 2.60 -49.31
C VAL A 241 9.01 1.77 -49.71
N LEU A 242 9.41 1.93 -50.97
CA LEU A 242 10.71 1.55 -51.52
C LEU A 242 11.83 2.35 -50.80
N PRO A 243 13.00 1.77 -50.48
CA PRO A 243 14.01 2.47 -49.70
C PRO A 243 14.77 3.48 -50.56
N SER A 244 14.58 4.77 -50.28
CA SER A 244 15.44 5.83 -50.81
C SER A 244 16.66 6.02 -49.91
N LEU A 245 17.84 5.67 -50.42
CA LEU A 245 19.11 6.14 -49.88
C LEU A 245 19.29 7.63 -50.24
N ASN A 246 19.36 8.52 -49.24
CA ASN A 246 20.40 9.56 -49.19
C ASN A 246 20.46 10.37 -47.87
N ARG A 247 21.46 10.01 -47.05
CA ARG A 247 22.67 10.77 -46.67
C ARG A 247 22.60 12.27 -46.24
N LYS A 248 23.24 12.48 -45.05
CA LYS A 248 23.85 13.67 -44.38
C LYS A 248 22.90 14.53 -43.52
N SER A 249 23.25 14.97 -42.30
CA SER A 249 24.53 15.53 -41.85
C SER A 249 24.73 15.43 -40.32
N ASN A 250 26.00 15.24 -39.93
CA ASN A 250 26.54 15.16 -38.57
C ASN A 250 26.33 16.45 -37.74
N LYS A 251 25.33 16.47 -36.85
CA LYS A 251 25.25 17.47 -35.75
C LYS A 251 25.14 16.88 -34.34
N LYS A 252 24.92 15.57 -34.18
CA LYS A 252 24.76 14.95 -32.84
C LYS A 252 26.05 14.41 -32.21
N THR A 253 27.12 14.21 -32.99
CA THR A 253 28.38 13.62 -32.49
C THR A 253 29.28 14.62 -31.75
N LYS A 254 29.15 15.94 -32.01
CA LYS A 254 29.95 16.97 -31.30
C LYS A 254 29.45 17.27 -29.88
N LEU A 255 28.17 17.03 -29.59
CA LEU A 255 27.59 17.35 -28.27
C LEU A 255 27.94 16.29 -27.21
N ILE A 256 28.07 15.02 -27.61
CA ILE A 256 28.37 13.91 -26.69
C ILE A 256 29.81 13.98 -26.17
N ILE A 257 30.76 14.45 -26.98
CA ILE A 257 32.18 14.56 -26.59
C ILE A 257 32.38 15.62 -25.49
N ILE A 258 31.61 16.71 -25.50
CA ILE A 258 31.74 17.80 -24.52
C ILE A 258 31.24 17.38 -23.12
N VAL A 259 30.18 16.57 -23.04
CA VAL A 259 29.60 16.14 -21.76
C VAL A 259 30.45 15.08 -21.06
N VAL A 260 31.11 14.20 -21.82
CA VAL A 260 32.01 13.18 -21.27
C VAL A 260 33.32 13.81 -20.78
N ALA A 261 33.84 14.85 -21.43
CA ALA A 261 35.05 15.54 -20.97
C ALA A 261 34.85 16.33 -19.66
N ALA A 262 33.67 16.95 -19.46
CA ALA A 262 33.36 17.72 -18.25
C ALA A 262 33.18 16.84 -17.01
N SER A 263 32.63 15.64 -17.17
CA SER A 263 32.39 14.70 -16.06
C SER A 263 33.68 14.03 -15.55
N VAL A 264 34.62 13.73 -16.46
CA VAL A 264 35.93 13.18 -16.08
C VAL A 264 36.82 14.24 -15.41
N GLY A 265 36.80 15.48 -15.91
CA GLY A 265 37.54 16.59 -15.30
C GLY A 265 37.05 16.92 -13.88
N GLY A 266 35.73 16.92 -13.66
CA GLY A 266 35.14 17.15 -12.34
C GLY A 266 35.50 16.08 -11.32
N LEU A 267 35.53 14.80 -11.72
CA LEU A 267 35.93 13.69 -10.85
C LEU A 267 37.42 13.77 -10.46
N LEU A 268 38.30 14.10 -11.41
CA LEU A 268 39.74 14.24 -11.15
C LEU A 268 40.03 15.40 -10.19
N LEU A 269 39.33 16.53 -10.34
CA LEU A 269 39.51 17.69 -9.47
C LEU A 269 39.02 17.42 -8.05
N LEU A 270 37.95 16.63 -7.91
CA LEU A 270 37.42 16.20 -6.61
C LEU A 270 38.36 15.23 -5.89
N PHE A 271 38.97 14.29 -6.61
CA PHE A 271 40.02 13.43 -6.05
C PHE A 271 41.25 14.21 -5.59
N LEU A 272 41.66 15.23 -6.34
CA LEU A 272 42.81 16.08 -6.00
C LEU A 272 42.53 16.90 -4.72
N LEU A 273 41.32 17.44 -4.56
CA LEU A 273 40.90 18.15 -3.36
C LEU A 273 40.82 17.21 -2.14
N CYS A 274 40.26 16.01 -2.29
CA CYS A 274 40.24 15.01 -1.22
C CYS A 274 41.66 14.60 -0.79
N PHE A 275 42.58 14.44 -1.74
CA PHE A 275 43.98 14.10 -1.46
C PHE A 275 44.71 15.23 -0.73
N LEU A 276 44.52 16.49 -1.14
CA LEU A 276 45.09 17.64 -0.45
C LEU A 276 44.54 17.78 0.98
N CYS A 277 43.23 17.58 1.18
CA CYS A 277 42.63 17.52 2.51
C CYS A 277 43.25 16.41 3.38
N PHE A 278 43.49 15.23 2.81
CA PHE A 278 44.14 14.13 3.52
C PHE A 278 45.58 14.49 3.96
N ILE A 279 46.35 15.17 3.10
CA ILE A 279 47.69 15.67 3.47
C ILE A 279 47.61 16.70 4.60
N PHE A 280 46.64 17.63 4.56
CA PHE A 280 46.45 18.62 5.62
C PHE A 280 46.08 17.98 6.96
N ILE A 281 45.22 16.95 6.95
CA ILE A 281 44.86 16.19 8.15
C ILE A 281 46.08 15.44 8.70
N LYS A 282 46.90 14.81 7.84
CA LYS A 282 48.15 14.16 8.27
C LYS A 282 49.19 15.16 8.80
N ARG A 283 49.29 16.36 8.24
CA ARG A 283 50.18 17.42 8.74
C ARG A 283 49.72 17.95 10.10
N LYS A 284 48.40 18.08 10.33
CA LYS A 284 47.85 18.48 11.63
C LYS A 284 48.14 17.44 12.72
N ASN A 285 48.01 16.15 12.41
CA ASN A 285 48.35 15.07 13.34
C ASN A 285 49.86 14.92 13.62
N LYS A 286 50.74 15.44 12.74
CA LYS A 286 52.18 15.45 12.99
C LYS A 286 52.60 16.55 13.98
N SER A 287 51.82 17.62 14.11
CA SER A 287 52.05 18.72 15.07
C SER A 287 51.58 18.40 16.50
N THR A 288 50.76 17.36 16.71
CA THR A 288 50.23 16.99 18.03
C THR A 288 51.04 15.90 18.73
N ASN A 289 52.04 15.33 18.05
CA ASN A 289 52.89 14.25 18.59
C ASN A 289 54.23 14.72 19.18
N GLU A 290 54.54 16.03 19.17
CA GLU A 290 55.74 16.57 19.83
C GLU A 290 55.49 17.09 21.26
N VAL A 291 54.25 17.08 21.78
CA VAL A 291 53.92 17.61 23.13
C VAL A 291 53.67 16.51 24.19
N LYS A 292 53.71 15.22 23.83
CA LYS A 292 53.56 14.10 24.78
C LYS A 292 54.83 13.26 24.94
N ARG A 293 55.98 13.91 25.00
CA ARG A 293 57.23 13.27 25.43
C ARG A 293 57.98 14.19 26.40
N ASN A 294 57.40 14.43 27.58
CA ASN A 294 58.17 14.75 28.79
C ASN A 294 57.31 14.67 30.06
N LYS A 295 57.91 14.06 31.10
CA LYS A 295 57.46 13.84 32.50
C LYS A 295 56.39 12.74 32.67
N GLY A 296 56.60 11.63 33.35
CA GLY A 296 57.64 11.20 34.30
C GLY A 296 56.98 10.82 35.64
N VAL A 297 57.04 9.52 35.97
CA VAL A 297 57.18 8.81 37.29
C VAL A 297 56.44 9.43 38.51
N VAL A 298 55.64 8.70 39.31
CA VAL A 298 56.02 7.83 40.45
C VAL A 298 54.81 6.98 40.90
N GLU A 299 55.04 5.67 41.02
CA GLU A 299 54.69 4.70 42.10
C GLU A 299 53.53 4.95 43.08
N ALA A 300 52.67 3.93 43.27
CA ALA A 300 52.51 3.18 44.53
C ALA A 300 51.44 2.07 44.41
N GLU A 301 51.67 1.00 45.17
CA GLU A 301 51.04 -0.32 45.19
C GLU A 301 49.62 -0.39 45.79
N GLY A 302 48.93 -1.53 45.61
CA GLY A 302 48.12 -2.10 46.70
C GLY A 302 46.84 -2.89 46.34
N VAL A 303 46.99 -4.23 46.32
CA VAL A 303 46.11 -5.27 46.94
C VAL A 303 44.68 -5.57 46.41
N GLU A 304 44.59 -6.79 45.86
CA GLU A 304 43.62 -7.92 45.95
C GLU A 304 42.08 -7.82 46.12
N ALA A 305 41.45 -8.78 45.41
CA ALA A 305 40.29 -9.65 45.71
C ALA A 305 38.91 -8.98 45.93
N GLY A 306 37.77 -9.52 45.50
CA GLY A 306 37.36 -10.81 44.93
C GLY A 306 35.82 -10.89 45.02
N ASP A 307 35.24 -11.99 44.53
CA ASP A 307 33.83 -12.42 44.68
C ASP A 307 32.80 -11.68 43.78
N GLY A 308 31.80 -12.28 43.13
CA GLY A 308 31.19 -13.61 43.17
C GLY A 308 29.66 -13.45 42.96
N GLY A 309 29.01 -14.34 42.21
CA GLY A 309 27.54 -14.58 42.35
C GLY A 309 26.56 -14.15 41.24
N ASN A 310 26.38 -15.04 40.25
CA ASN A 310 25.15 -15.77 39.84
C ASN A 310 23.71 -15.15 39.79
N GLY A 311 22.92 -15.63 38.80
CA GLY A 311 21.44 -15.67 38.73
C GLY A 311 20.83 -14.67 37.73
N GLY A 312 20.02 -15.00 36.70
CA GLY A 312 19.06 -16.08 36.49
C GLY A 312 17.63 -15.52 36.60
N GLY A 313 16.81 -15.57 35.53
CA GLY A 313 15.36 -15.32 35.65
C GLY A 313 14.63 -14.72 34.45
N ASP A 314 13.57 -15.40 34.05
CA ASP A 314 12.70 -15.26 32.87
C ASP A 314 11.36 -14.54 33.19
N GLY A 315 10.62 -14.15 32.12
CA GLY A 315 9.18 -13.88 32.09
C GLY A 315 8.71 -12.53 32.64
N GLY A 316 7.72 -11.80 32.10
CA GLY A 316 6.70 -12.09 31.09
C GLY A 316 5.36 -11.42 31.50
N ARG A 317 4.56 -11.02 30.49
CA ARG A 317 3.12 -10.62 30.50
C ARG A 317 2.78 -9.16 30.86
N GLY A 318 1.77 -8.53 30.24
CA GLY A 318 0.78 -9.04 29.29
C GLY A 318 -0.13 -7.94 28.73
N GLY A 319 -0.60 -8.16 27.50
CA GLY A 319 -1.70 -7.41 26.88
C GLY A 319 -2.93 -8.32 26.82
N GLY A 320 -3.99 -7.93 27.51
CA GLY A 320 -5.27 -8.64 27.52
C GLY A 320 -6.11 -8.27 26.31
N GLY A 321 -6.49 -9.29 25.54
CA GLY A 321 -7.59 -9.25 24.60
C GLY A 321 -8.75 -10.11 25.12
N GLY A 322 -9.96 -9.67 24.85
CA GLY A 322 -11.20 -10.41 24.99
C GLY A 322 -12.29 -9.60 24.29
N PHE A 323 -13.35 -10.13 23.71
CA PHE A 323 -13.81 -11.51 23.50
C PHE A 323 -15.03 -11.33 22.58
N TRP A 324 -15.10 -12.09 21.48
CA TRP A 324 -16.34 -12.49 20.80
C TRP A 324 -16.03 -13.82 20.09
N GLU A 325 -16.15 -14.93 20.82
CA GLU A 325 -16.34 -16.24 20.19
C GLU A 325 -17.83 -16.36 19.86
N SER A 326 -18.17 -16.14 18.60
CA SER A 326 -19.41 -16.66 18.02
C SER A 326 -19.04 -17.96 17.31
N GLU A 327 -19.73 -19.04 17.66
CA GLU A 327 -19.43 -20.40 17.24
C GLU A 327 -19.41 -20.54 15.70
N GLY A 328 -18.31 -21.06 15.16
CA GLY A 328 -18.24 -21.66 13.82
C GLY A 328 -17.79 -20.78 12.66
N VAL A 329 -17.84 -19.44 12.77
CA VAL A 329 -17.43 -18.56 11.67
C VAL A 329 -15.93 -18.23 11.79
N GLY A 330 -15.11 -18.88 10.97
CA GLY A 330 -13.67 -18.59 10.95
C GLY A 330 -13.35 -17.14 10.61
N SER A 331 -12.14 -16.68 10.97
CA SER A 331 -11.71 -15.30 10.77
C SER A 331 -10.69 -15.20 9.63
N LEU A 332 -10.91 -14.27 8.69
CA LEU A 332 -9.92 -13.87 7.69
C LEU A 332 -9.11 -12.68 8.22
N VAL A 333 -7.80 -12.86 8.34
CA VAL A 333 -6.87 -11.88 8.91
C VAL A 333 -5.78 -11.53 7.90
N PHE A 334 -5.67 -10.25 7.58
CA PHE A 334 -4.62 -9.74 6.68
C PHE A 334 -3.31 -9.51 7.43
N VAL A 335 -2.19 -9.95 6.84
CA VAL A 335 -0.85 -9.90 7.45
C VAL A 335 0.14 -9.08 6.60
N GLY A 336 0.94 -8.25 7.27
CA GLY A 336 2.04 -7.47 6.68
C GLY A 336 1.99 -5.97 6.98
N ALA A 337 3.15 -5.39 7.33
CA ALA A 337 3.29 -3.94 7.50
C ALA A 337 3.28 -3.27 6.12
N GLY A 338 2.22 -2.52 5.81
CA GLY A 338 2.28 -1.48 4.77
C GLY A 338 1.21 -1.48 3.69
N ASP A 339 0.44 -2.56 3.49
CA ASP A 339 -0.43 -2.67 2.33
C ASP A 339 -1.72 -3.44 2.65
N GLN A 340 -2.75 -2.72 3.10
CA GLN A 340 -4.17 -3.10 2.95
C GLN A 340 -4.60 -3.02 1.47
N GLN A 341 -3.76 -3.54 0.59
CA GLN A 341 -3.82 -3.31 -0.84
C GLN A 341 -4.84 -4.23 -1.53
N PHE A 342 -5.67 -4.93 -0.74
CA PHE A 342 -6.59 -5.94 -1.20
C PHE A 342 -7.90 -5.84 -0.40
N SER A 343 -8.95 -5.27 -1.00
CA SER A 343 -10.30 -5.22 -0.43
C SER A 343 -11.11 -6.41 -0.97
N TYR A 344 -10.81 -7.60 -0.46
CA TYR A 344 -11.71 -8.73 -0.59
C TYR A 344 -12.12 -9.21 0.79
N SER A 345 -13.42 -9.45 0.96
CA SER A 345 -13.95 -10.00 2.20
C SER A 345 -13.78 -11.52 2.26
N LEU A 346 -14.14 -12.12 3.39
CA LEU A 346 -14.23 -13.59 3.48
C LEU A 346 -15.27 -14.11 2.48
N GLU A 347 -16.39 -13.42 2.34
CA GLU A 347 -17.46 -13.77 1.41
C GLU A 347 -16.98 -13.73 -0.04
N ASP A 348 -16.20 -12.72 -0.43
CA ASP A 348 -15.60 -12.62 -1.77
C ASP A 348 -14.67 -13.81 -2.05
N LEU A 349 -13.89 -14.23 -1.04
CA LEU A 349 -12.97 -15.36 -1.17
C LEU A 349 -13.72 -16.70 -1.25
N LEU A 350 -14.81 -16.86 -0.51
CA LEU A 350 -15.64 -18.08 -0.51
C LEU A 350 -16.48 -18.22 -1.79
N LYS A 351 -16.87 -17.10 -2.42
CA LYS A 351 -17.59 -17.08 -3.71
C LYS A 351 -16.66 -17.18 -4.92
N ALA A 352 -15.36 -16.97 -4.73
CA ALA A 352 -14.39 -16.98 -5.82
C ALA A 352 -14.39 -18.34 -6.55
N SER A 353 -14.30 -18.30 -7.88
CA SER A 353 -14.06 -19.51 -8.65
C SER A 353 -12.65 -20.04 -8.34
N ALA A 354 -12.53 -21.35 -8.14
CA ALA A 354 -11.29 -21.97 -7.68
C ALA A 354 -10.80 -23.02 -8.69
N GLU A 355 -9.60 -22.79 -9.25
CA GLU A 355 -8.89 -23.73 -10.11
C GLU A 355 -7.74 -24.37 -9.32
N THR A 356 -7.60 -25.70 -9.33
CA THR A 356 -6.52 -26.38 -8.58
C THR A 356 -5.19 -26.16 -9.30
N LEU A 357 -4.23 -25.50 -8.65
CA LEU A 357 -2.87 -25.32 -9.16
C LEU A 357 -1.96 -26.50 -8.82
N GLY A 358 -2.19 -27.15 -7.68
CA GLY A 358 -1.38 -28.30 -7.25
C GLY A 358 -1.79 -28.87 -5.91
N ARG A 359 -1.35 -30.10 -5.62
CA ARG A 359 -1.52 -30.77 -4.33
C ARG A 359 -0.16 -31.20 -3.81
N GLY A 360 0.10 -30.94 -2.54
CA GLY A 360 1.32 -31.33 -1.84
C GLY A 360 1.02 -31.99 -0.49
N THR A 361 2.08 -32.33 0.22
CA THR A 361 2.03 -32.93 1.58
C THR A 361 1.31 -32.04 2.58
N MET A 362 1.51 -30.72 2.48
CA MET A 362 0.92 -29.72 3.37
C MET A 362 -0.49 -29.27 2.96
N GLY A 363 -1.06 -29.83 1.89
CA GLY A 363 -2.42 -29.52 1.43
C GLY A 363 -2.50 -29.12 -0.04
N SER A 364 -3.59 -28.45 -0.40
CA SER A 364 -3.91 -28.12 -1.79
C SER A 364 -3.79 -26.63 -2.06
N THR A 365 -3.36 -26.27 -3.26
CA THR A 365 -3.20 -24.88 -3.69
C THR A 365 -4.13 -24.60 -4.86
N TYR A 366 -4.85 -23.49 -4.76
CA TYR A 366 -5.87 -23.05 -5.69
C TYR A 366 -5.57 -21.65 -6.20
N LYS A 367 -5.93 -21.39 -7.45
CA LYS A 367 -6.09 -20.04 -8.00
C LYS A 367 -7.54 -19.65 -7.79
N ALA A 368 -7.75 -18.65 -6.94
CA ALA A 368 -9.06 -18.09 -6.67
C ALA A 368 -9.25 -16.82 -7.48
N VAL A 369 -10.28 -16.78 -8.32
CA VAL A 369 -10.68 -15.61 -9.10
C VAL A 369 -12.00 -15.09 -8.53
N MET A 370 -11.93 -13.92 -7.91
CA MET A 370 -13.08 -13.24 -7.32
C MET A 370 -13.96 -12.62 -8.41
N GLU A 371 -15.21 -12.30 -8.09
CA GLU A 371 -16.14 -11.62 -9.01
C GLU A 371 -15.62 -10.25 -9.48
N SER A 372 -14.83 -9.57 -8.64
CA SER A 372 -14.14 -8.32 -8.98
C SER A 372 -13.06 -8.48 -10.06
N GLY A 373 -12.72 -9.72 -10.44
CA GLY A 373 -11.58 -10.04 -11.29
C GLY A 373 -10.24 -10.05 -10.55
N PHE A 374 -10.25 -9.82 -9.23
CA PHE A 374 -9.05 -9.95 -8.41
C PHE A 374 -8.67 -11.43 -8.23
N ILE A 375 -7.38 -11.74 -8.40
CA ILE A 375 -6.89 -13.13 -8.40
C ILE A 375 -5.87 -13.31 -7.28
N VAL A 376 -6.07 -14.35 -6.47
CA VAL A 376 -5.16 -14.75 -5.40
C VAL A 376 -4.83 -16.23 -5.48
N THR A 377 -3.72 -16.61 -4.86
CA THR A 377 -3.38 -18.02 -4.65
C THR A 377 -3.78 -18.39 -3.22
N VAL A 378 -4.61 -19.42 -3.07
CA VAL A 378 -5.08 -19.92 -1.76
C VAL A 378 -4.49 -21.29 -1.50
N LYS A 379 -3.74 -21.45 -0.41
CA LYS A 379 -3.27 -22.75 0.08
C LYS A 379 -4.15 -23.22 1.22
N ARG A 380 -4.92 -24.28 1.00
CA ARG A 380 -5.71 -24.98 2.04
C ARG A 380 -4.85 -26.04 2.70
N LEU A 381 -4.67 -25.93 4.01
CA LEU A 381 -3.83 -26.85 4.77
C LEU A 381 -4.59 -28.14 5.09
N LYS A 382 -3.89 -29.29 5.02
CA LYS A 382 -4.50 -30.63 5.19
C LYS A 382 -4.81 -30.99 6.65
N ASP A 383 -3.97 -30.53 7.58
CA ASP A 383 -4.13 -30.75 9.01
C ASP A 383 -4.35 -29.40 9.70
N ALA A 384 -5.61 -29.06 9.95
CA ALA A 384 -5.97 -27.84 10.65
C ALA A 384 -5.97 -28.02 12.18
N SER A 385 -5.77 -29.25 12.67
CA SER A 385 -5.75 -29.58 14.10
C SER A 385 -4.38 -29.30 14.72
N TYR A 386 -3.32 -29.30 13.91
CA TYR A 386 -1.95 -29.00 14.33
C TYR A 386 -1.27 -28.01 13.35
N PRO A 387 -0.63 -26.90 13.82
CA PRO A 387 -0.36 -26.48 15.21
C PRO A 387 -1.59 -25.93 15.94
N ARG A 388 -1.53 -25.60 17.25
CA ARG A 388 -2.67 -24.95 17.95
C ARG A 388 -3.00 -23.57 17.36
N SER A 389 -4.23 -23.09 17.54
CA SER A 389 -4.71 -21.86 16.86
C SER A 389 -3.81 -20.64 17.10
N GLU A 390 -3.37 -20.44 18.34
CA GLU A 390 -2.51 -19.33 18.73
C GLU A 390 -1.07 -19.47 18.20
N GLU A 391 -0.57 -20.70 18.09
CA GLU A 391 0.75 -20.98 17.54
C GLU A 391 0.77 -20.74 16.03
N PHE A 392 -0.27 -21.20 15.33
CA PHE A 392 -0.49 -20.91 13.92
C PHE A 392 -0.49 -19.40 13.66
N ARG A 393 -1.31 -18.66 14.43
CA ARG A 393 -1.43 -17.21 14.32
C ARG A 393 -0.07 -16.53 14.44
N ARG A 394 0.70 -16.84 15.48
CA ARG A 394 2.04 -16.24 15.69
C ARG A 394 2.98 -16.55 14.53
N HIS A 395 3.00 -17.79 14.07
CA HIS A 395 3.88 -18.22 12.99
C HIS A 395 3.56 -17.47 11.68
N VAL A 396 2.27 -17.39 11.35
CA VAL A 396 1.79 -16.75 10.12
C VAL A 396 1.96 -15.23 10.17
N GLU A 397 1.76 -14.60 11.33
CA GLU A 397 2.06 -13.18 11.54
C GLU A 397 3.55 -12.85 11.33
N LEU A 398 4.45 -13.74 11.75
CA LEU A 398 5.90 -13.59 11.49
C LEU A 398 6.21 -13.71 10.00
N ILE A 399 5.68 -14.75 9.33
CA ILE A 399 5.86 -14.93 7.88
C ILE A 399 5.30 -13.73 7.10
N GLY A 400 4.15 -13.21 7.50
CA GLY A 400 3.51 -12.06 6.84
C GLY A 400 4.33 -10.77 6.89
N ARG A 401 5.31 -10.67 7.80
CA ARG A 401 6.25 -9.53 7.87
C ARG A 401 7.46 -9.69 6.95
N LEU A 402 7.71 -10.89 6.42
CA LEU A 402 8.85 -11.13 5.54
C LEU A 402 8.63 -10.41 4.19
N ARG A 403 9.70 -9.73 3.74
CA ARG A 403 9.74 -9.03 2.46
C ARG A 403 11.06 -9.35 1.77
N HIS A 404 10.99 -10.07 0.65
CA HIS A 404 12.17 -10.42 -0.14
C HIS A 404 11.79 -10.49 -1.62
N PRO A 405 12.66 -10.05 -2.57
CA PRO A 405 12.35 -10.06 -4.01
C PRO A 405 11.96 -11.43 -4.57
N ASN A 406 12.47 -12.51 -3.97
CA ASN A 406 12.22 -13.88 -4.39
C ASN A 406 11.23 -14.63 -3.49
N LEU A 407 10.52 -13.93 -2.61
CA LEU A 407 9.52 -14.54 -1.74
C LEU A 407 8.13 -14.06 -2.14
N VAL A 408 7.21 -15.01 -2.35
CA VAL A 408 5.81 -14.70 -2.63
C VAL A 408 5.19 -14.09 -1.36
N PRO A 409 4.70 -12.83 -1.40
CA PRO A 409 4.15 -12.21 -0.22
C PRO A 409 2.90 -12.94 0.29
N LEU A 410 2.93 -13.33 1.56
CA LEU A 410 1.73 -13.74 2.28
C LEU A 410 0.88 -12.50 2.55
N ARG A 411 -0.41 -12.54 2.19
CA ARG A 411 -1.36 -11.42 2.26
C ARG A 411 -2.36 -11.56 3.38
N ALA A 412 -2.91 -12.76 3.55
CA ALA A 412 -3.89 -13.05 4.59
C ALA A 412 -3.82 -14.52 4.98
N TYR A 413 -4.46 -14.84 6.09
CA TYR A 413 -4.79 -16.20 6.47
C TYR A 413 -6.22 -16.28 6.95
N PHE A 414 -6.85 -17.43 6.74
CA PHE A 414 -8.13 -17.76 7.33
C PHE A 414 -7.94 -18.86 8.36
N GLN A 415 -8.65 -18.74 9.48
CA GLN A 415 -8.62 -19.74 10.54
C GLN A 415 -10.02 -20.00 11.09
N ALA A 416 -10.42 -21.26 11.05
CA ALA A 416 -11.59 -21.82 11.73
C ALA A 416 -11.17 -23.06 12.55
N LYS A 417 -12.12 -23.68 13.25
CA LYS A 417 -11.89 -24.86 14.10
C LYS A 417 -11.23 -26.02 13.35
N GLU A 418 -11.62 -26.24 12.09
CA GLU A 418 -11.17 -27.38 11.26
C GLU A 418 -10.60 -26.95 9.91
N GLU A 419 -10.44 -25.64 9.67
CA GLU A 419 -10.00 -25.14 8.37
C GLU A 419 -8.97 -24.04 8.52
N ARG A 420 -7.94 -24.11 7.67
CA ARG A 420 -6.88 -23.09 7.61
C ARG A 420 -6.47 -22.83 6.18
N LEU A 421 -6.49 -21.55 5.82
CA LEU A 421 -6.09 -21.10 4.49
C LEU A 421 -4.97 -20.07 4.63
N LEU A 422 -4.03 -20.12 3.70
CA LEU A 422 -3.02 -19.07 3.49
C LEU A 422 -3.27 -18.44 2.14
N VAL A 423 -3.29 -17.10 2.08
CA VAL A 423 -3.58 -16.35 0.87
C VAL A 423 -2.35 -15.56 0.43
N TYR A 424 -1.94 -15.78 -0.81
CA TYR A 424 -0.75 -15.21 -1.43
C TYR A 424 -1.11 -14.46 -2.73
N ASP A 425 -0.18 -13.63 -3.20
CA ASP A 425 -0.28 -13.05 -4.55
C ASP A 425 -0.35 -14.16 -5.62
N TYR A 426 -1.18 -13.93 -6.64
CA TYR A 426 -1.19 -14.79 -7.82
C TYR A 426 -0.07 -14.42 -8.79
N PHE A 427 0.68 -15.43 -9.25
CA PHE A 427 1.73 -15.29 -10.26
C PHE A 427 1.31 -16.03 -11.54
N PRO A 428 1.10 -15.31 -12.66
CA PRO A 428 0.55 -15.90 -13.88
C PRO A 428 1.52 -16.78 -14.67
N ASN A 429 2.83 -16.70 -14.42
CA ASN A 429 3.86 -17.39 -15.20
C ASN A 429 4.01 -18.90 -14.87
N GLY A 430 3.01 -19.50 -14.23
CA GLY A 430 3.01 -20.92 -13.89
C GLY A 430 3.93 -21.28 -12.71
N SER A 431 4.04 -22.58 -12.44
CA SER A 431 4.83 -23.12 -11.34
C SER A 431 6.12 -23.78 -11.83
N LEU A 432 7.14 -23.83 -10.97
CA LEU A 432 8.35 -24.62 -11.24
C LEU A 432 8.02 -26.09 -11.54
N PHE A 433 7.00 -26.64 -10.87
CA PHE A 433 6.51 -27.99 -11.13
C PHE A 433 6.07 -28.18 -12.58
N SER A 434 5.28 -27.24 -13.13
CA SER A 434 4.82 -27.26 -14.53
C SER A 434 5.96 -27.14 -15.54
N LEU A 435 7.02 -26.41 -15.17
CA LEU A 435 8.19 -26.20 -16.02
C LEU A 435 9.12 -27.42 -16.02
N ILE A 436 9.28 -28.08 -14.87
CA ILE A 436 10.08 -29.32 -14.75
C ILE A 436 9.36 -30.51 -15.39
N HIS A 437 8.03 -30.59 -15.28
CA HIS A 437 7.24 -31.74 -15.76
C HIS A 437 6.59 -31.51 -17.14
N GLY A 438 7.05 -30.49 -17.89
CA GLY A 438 6.85 -30.39 -19.34
C GLY A 438 5.48 -29.92 -19.84
N MET A 439 4.71 -29.16 -19.05
CA MET A 439 3.39 -28.64 -19.50
C MET A 439 3.43 -27.27 -20.18
N LEU A 440 4.61 -26.70 -20.46
CA LEU A 440 4.76 -25.46 -21.22
C LEU A 440 5.55 -25.73 -22.49
N SER A 441 4.92 -25.49 -23.64
CA SER A 441 5.57 -25.47 -24.95
C SER A 441 6.76 -24.51 -24.93
N VAL A 442 7.93 -25.04 -25.26
CA VAL A 442 9.23 -24.37 -25.26
C VAL A 442 9.24 -23.25 -26.30
N THR A 443 9.03 -22.00 -25.89
CA THR A 443 9.61 -20.78 -26.52
C THR A 443 9.44 -19.53 -25.65
N GLN A 444 9.86 -19.56 -24.38
CA GLN A 444 10.04 -18.31 -23.62
C GLN A 444 11.09 -18.50 -22.51
N SER A 445 12.34 -18.15 -22.82
CA SER A 445 13.40 -17.99 -21.82
C SER A 445 13.06 -16.81 -20.92
N PHE A 446 12.62 -17.05 -19.68
CA PHE A 446 12.58 -16.03 -18.64
C PHE A 446 12.94 -16.62 -17.27
N ILE A 447 13.70 -15.82 -16.54
CA ILE A 447 14.34 -16.07 -15.25
C ILE A 447 13.32 -16.61 -14.24
N ILE A 448 13.54 -17.85 -13.81
CA ILE A 448 12.81 -18.49 -12.72
C ILE A 448 13.39 -17.98 -11.41
N SER A 449 12.65 -17.14 -10.68
CA SER A 449 12.88 -16.99 -9.25
C SER A 449 12.54 -18.31 -8.59
N ILE A 450 13.53 -18.94 -7.97
CA ILE A 450 13.40 -20.17 -7.17
C ILE A 450 12.41 -19.88 -6.03
N ILE A 451 11.17 -20.34 -6.17
CA ILE A 451 10.18 -20.39 -5.09
C ILE A 451 10.42 -21.70 -4.35
N TYR A 452 11.33 -21.67 -3.38
CA TYR A 452 11.51 -22.74 -2.42
C TYR A 452 11.95 -22.17 -1.08
N VAL A 453 11.06 -21.47 -0.39
CA VAL A 453 11.01 -21.47 1.08
C VAL A 453 9.53 -21.26 1.45
N PHE A 454 8.95 -22.20 2.20
CA PHE A 454 7.55 -22.24 2.70
C PHE A 454 6.46 -22.88 1.80
N MET A 455 6.79 -23.80 0.90
CA MET A 455 5.77 -24.69 0.29
C MET A 455 6.01 -26.20 0.42
N CYS A 456 7.02 -26.64 1.17
CA CYS A 456 7.11 -28.04 1.63
C CYS A 456 6.65 -28.17 3.08
#